data_AF-A0A0L7QUB5-F1
#
_entry.id   AF-A0A0L7QUB5-F1
#
_cell.length_a   1.000
_cell.length_b   1.000
_cell.length_c   1.000
_cell.angle_alpha   90.00
_cell.angle_beta   90.00
_cell.angle_gamma   90.00
#
_symmetry.space_group_name_H-M   'P 1'
#
loop_
_entity.id
_entity.type
_entity.pdbx_description
1 polymer ?
#
loop_
_entity_poly.entity_id
_entity_poly.type
_entity_poly.pdbx_seq_one_letter_code
_entity_poly.pdbx_strand_id
1 'polypeptide(L)'
;MDCQGLAINTYYACLENVHETASAVYECIIKTAVQEERIMNEATGNPRCDITVSGDGTWKKRGFTLLFGVATLIGKLTKKVLDTVVKSSFCQACNVQTKKKEDAIDEYNECNESHEEKCTINHEGIAGKMEITTDIRRRGR
;
A
#
# COMPACT_ATOMS: atom_id res chain seq x y z
N MET A 1 38.87 12.83 -6.32
CA MET A 1 38.30 11.47 -6.34
C MET A 1 36.81 11.65 -6.59
N ASP A 2 36.40 11.58 -7.85
CA ASP A 2 35.00 11.69 -8.21
C ASP A 2 34.34 10.33 -7.98
N CYS A 3 33.42 10.26 -7.02
CA CYS A 3 32.57 9.10 -6.84
C CYS A 3 31.64 9.00 -8.05
N GLN A 4 31.98 8.12 -9.01
CA GLN A 4 31.05 7.75 -10.07
C GLN A 4 29.85 7.06 -9.42
N GLY A 5 28.65 7.65 -9.56
CA GLY A 5 27.41 7.08 -9.05
C GLY A 5 27.06 5.75 -9.72
N LEU A 6 26.10 5.01 -9.14
CA LEU A 6 25.61 3.78 -9.76
C LEU A 6 24.97 4.07 -11.13
N ALA A 7 25.21 3.18 -12.10
CA ALA A 7 24.46 3.19 -13.34
C ALA A 7 22.96 3.01 -13.05
N ILE A 8 22.11 3.76 -13.75
CA ILE A 8 20.65 3.81 -13.52
C ILE A 8 20.03 2.40 -13.53
N ASN A 9 20.40 1.57 -14.51
CA ASN A 9 19.88 0.21 -14.63
C ASN A 9 20.28 -0.67 -13.44
N THR A 10 21.53 -0.55 -12.98
CA THR A 10 22.01 -1.27 -11.79
C THR A 10 21.27 -0.80 -10.54
N TYR A 11 21.01 0.50 -10.41
CA TYR A 11 20.25 1.04 -9.30
C TYR A 11 18.83 0.47 -9.24
N TYR A 12 18.10 0.46 -10.36
CA TYR A 12 16.75 -0.10 -10.39
C TYR A 12 16.73 -1.61 -10.19
N ALA A 13 17.68 -2.37 -10.75
CA ALA A 13 17.80 -3.80 -10.48
C ALA A 13 18.04 -4.09 -8.99
N CYS A 14 18.87 -3.29 -8.32
CA CYS A 14 19.04 -3.40 -6.87
C CYS A 14 17.76 -3.08 -6.11
N LEU A 15 17.03 -2.03 -6.50
CA LEU A 15 15.75 -1.68 -5.88
C LEU A 15 14.70 -2.77 -6.04
N GLU A 16 14.59 -3.38 -7.22
CA GLU A 16 13.68 -4.49 -7.49
C GLU A 16 13.99 -5.68 -6.59
N ASN A 17 15.25 -6.09 -6.51
CA ASN A 17 15.67 -7.19 -5.62
C ASN A 17 15.34 -6.89 -4.15
N VAL A 18 15.58 -5.66 -3.68
CA VAL A 18 15.22 -5.25 -2.32
C VAL A 18 13.71 -5.28 -2.10
N HIS A 19 12.94 -4.81 -3.08
CA HIS A 19 11.49 -4.79 -3.01
C HIS A 19 10.90 -6.20 -2.96
N GLU A 20 11.35 -7.10 -3.84
CA GLU A 20 10.88 -8.49 -3.91
C GLU A 20 11.19 -9.23 -2.61
N THR A 21 12.43 -9.14 -2.14
CA THR A 21 12.85 -9.80 -0.90
C THR A 21 12.13 -9.25 0.32
N ALA A 22 11.98 -7.93 0.44
CA ALA A 22 11.24 -7.31 1.53
C ALA A 22 9.76 -7.69 1.51
N SER A 23 9.14 -7.76 0.33
CA SER A 23 7.74 -8.14 0.16
C SER A 23 7.51 -9.60 0.56
N ALA A 24 8.38 -10.51 0.13
CA ALA A 24 8.30 -11.92 0.52
C ALA A 24 8.41 -12.11 2.04
N VAL A 25 9.39 -11.44 2.67
CA VAL A 25 9.57 -11.49 4.13
C VAL A 25 8.35 -10.89 4.83
N TYR A 26 7.85 -9.75 4.37
CA TYR A 26 6.66 -9.11 4.91
C TYR A 26 5.43 -10.04 4.87
N GLU A 27 5.18 -10.71 3.74
CA GLU A 27 4.07 -11.66 3.62
C GLU A 27 4.20 -12.82 4.60
N CYS A 28 5.40 -13.37 4.77
CA CYS A 28 5.64 -14.43 5.75
C CYS A 28 5.34 -13.95 7.17
N ILE A 29 5.83 -12.77 7.55
CA ILE A 29 5.62 -12.19 8.88
C ILE A 29 4.14 -11.97 9.17
N ILE A 30 3.40 -11.36 8.24
CA ILE A 30 1.98 -11.09 8.42
C ILE A 30 1.17 -12.39 8.53
N LYS A 31 1.45 -13.38 7.69
CA LYS A 31 0.79 -14.70 7.76
C LYS A 31 0.99 -15.35 9.14
N THR A 32 2.22 -15.31 9.67
CA THR A 32 2.53 -15.82 11.01
C THR A 32 1.81 -15.02 12.10
N ALA A 33 1.84 -13.68 12.05
CA ALA A 33 1.18 -12.84 13.03
C ALA A 33 -0.34 -13.08 13.09
N VAL A 34 -0.99 -13.26 11.93
CA VAL A 34 -2.41 -13.62 11.85
C VAL A 34 -2.66 -14.99 12.46
N GLN A 35 -1.82 -15.99 12.18
CA GLN A 35 -1.98 -17.33 12.76
C GLN A 35 -1.87 -17.31 14.29
N GLU A 36 -0.89 -16.61 14.83
CA GLU A 36 -0.69 -16.46 16.27
C GLU A 36 -1.88 -15.75 16.93
N GLU A 37 -2.40 -14.67 16.33
CA GLU A 37 -3.59 -13.98 16.83
C GLU A 37 -4.79 -14.92 16.87
N ARG A 38 -5.00 -15.72 15.81
CA ARG A 38 -6.09 -16.69 15.73
C ARG A 38 -5.99 -17.77 16.81
N ILE A 39 -4.77 -18.28 17.06
CA ILE A 39 -4.51 -19.28 18.11
C ILE A 39 -4.79 -18.68 19.50
N MET A 40 -4.31 -17.47 19.77
CA MET A 40 -4.59 -16.82 21.06
C MET A 40 -6.06 -16.48 21.24
N ASN A 41 -6.76 -16.09 20.17
CA ASN A 41 -8.19 -15.81 20.21
C ASN A 41 -8.99 -17.07 20.58
N GLU A 42 -8.65 -18.20 19.97
CA GLU A 42 -9.23 -19.50 20.30
C GLU A 42 -8.93 -19.93 21.74
N ALA A 43 -7.71 -19.71 22.23
CA ALA A 43 -7.33 -19.99 23.62
C ALA A 43 -8.10 -19.12 24.64
N THR A 44 -8.57 -17.95 24.25
CA THR A 44 -9.46 -17.09 25.08
C THR A 44 -10.94 -17.49 25.01
N GLY A 45 -11.30 -18.56 24.29
CA GLY A 45 -12.66 -19.05 24.14
C GLY A 45 -13.47 -18.35 23.04
N ASN A 46 -12.83 -17.54 22.19
CA ASN A 46 -13.48 -16.88 21.06
C ASN A 46 -13.34 -17.70 19.77
N PRO A 47 -14.25 -17.57 18.78
CA PRO A 47 -14.09 -18.24 17.49
C PRO A 47 -12.80 -17.84 16.79
N ARG A 48 -12.10 -18.81 16.19
CA ARG A 48 -10.78 -18.63 15.56
C ARG A 48 -10.74 -17.56 14.44
N CYS A 49 -11.87 -17.21 13.84
CA CYS A 49 -11.95 -16.22 12.76
C CYS A 49 -12.49 -14.85 13.19
N ASP A 50 -13.01 -14.73 14.41
CA ASP A 50 -13.52 -13.47 14.97
C ASP A 50 -12.47 -12.79 15.83
N ILE A 51 -11.43 -12.29 15.16
CA ILE A 51 -10.35 -11.55 15.80
C ILE A 51 -10.72 -10.08 15.95
N THR A 52 -10.44 -9.52 17.13
CA THR A 52 -10.54 -8.08 17.37
C THR A 52 -9.24 -7.41 16.96
N VAL A 53 -9.33 -6.29 16.25
CA VAL A 53 -8.18 -5.52 15.79
C VAL A 53 -8.33 -4.05 16.14
N SER A 54 -7.21 -3.37 16.34
CA SER A 54 -7.10 -1.91 16.32
C SER A 54 -6.44 -1.46 15.02
N GLY A 55 -6.68 -0.23 14.58
CA GLY A 55 -6.00 0.34 13.42
C GLY A 55 -5.16 1.55 13.80
N ASP A 56 -4.02 1.72 13.14
CA ASP A 56 -3.20 2.94 13.20
C ASP A 56 -2.69 3.32 11.81
N GLY A 57 -2.37 4.58 11.58
CA GLY A 57 -1.94 5.07 10.28
C GLY A 57 -0.97 6.24 10.37
N THR A 58 -0.17 6.39 9.32
CA THR A 58 0.75 7.52 9.16
C THR A 58 0.64 8.13 7.78
N TRP A 59 0.97 9.41 7.72
CA TRP A 59 0.74 10.30 6.60
C TRP A 59 1.97 11.19 6.45
N LYS A 60 2.54 11.27 5.24
CA LYS A 60 3.85 11.92 4.98
C LYS A 60 3.93 13.41 5.40
N LYS A 61 2.81 14.10 5.57
CA LYS A 61 2.66 15.52 5.94
C LYS A 61 1.24 15.78 6.46
N ARG A 62 1.08 16.18 7.74
CA ARG A 62 -0.22 16.60 8.27
C ARG A 62 -0.76 17.80 7.48
N GLY A 63 -2.05 17.79 7.15
CA GLY A 63 -2.75 18.88 6.46
C GLY A 63 -2.97 18.61 4.96
N PHE A 64 -4.05 17.91 4.65
CA PHE A 64 -4.88 18.01 3.42
C PHE A 64 -4.20 18.01 2.03
N THR A 65 -2.91 17.74 1.93
CA THR A 65 -2.11 17.84 0.69
C THR A 65 -1.30 16.58 0.43
N LEU A 66 -1.72 15.46 1.01
CA LEU A 66 -1.00 14.22 0.84
C LEU A 66 -1.51 13.39 -0.31
N LEU A 67 -0.51 12.86 -1.01
CA LEU A 67 -0.63 11.93 -2.11
C LEU A 67 -0.50 10.48 -1.62
N PHE A 68 0.04 10.25 -0.41
CA PHE A 68 0.34 8.93 0.13
C PHE A 68 0.11 8.86 1.65
N GLY A 69 -0.41 7.74 2.11
CA GLY A 69 -0.54 7.36 3.51
C GLY A 69 -0.39 5.84 3.68
N VAL A 70 -0.14 5.39 4.90
CA VAL A 70 -0.09 3.97 5.25
C VAL A 70 -1.02 3.75 6.43
N ALA A 71 -1.89 2.75 6.33
CA ALA A 71 -2.69 2.28 7.45
C ALA A 71 -2.32 0.84 7.78
N THR A 72 -2.43 0.48 9.05
CA THR A 72 -2.04 -0.80 9.62
C THR A 72 -3.17 -1.35 10.48
N LEU A 73 -3.39 -2.66 10.44
CA LEU A 73 -4.22 -3.40 11.39
C LEU A 73 -3.32 -4.06 12.42
N ILE A 74 -3.69 -3.96 13.68
CA ILE A 74 -2.93 -4.47 14.82
C ILE A 74 -3.83 -5.41 15.63
N GLY A 75 -3.35 -6.62 15.91
CA GLY A 75 -4.06 -7.63 16.69
C GLY A 75 -4.24 -7.21 18.14
N LYS A 76 -5.43 -7.44 18.70
CA LYS A 76 -5.74 -7.08 20.09
C LYS A 76 -4.89 -7.90 21.08
N LEU A 77 -4.64 -9.17 20.80
CA LEU A 77 -3.99 -10.09 21.73
C LEU A 77 -2.46 -10.08 21.55
N THR A 78 -1.99 -10.31 20.32
CA THR A 78 -0.55 -10.34 19.96
C THR A 78 0.11 -8.97 19.99
N LYS A 79 -0.66 -7.90 19.79
CA LYS A 79 -0.15 -6.54 19.52
C LYS A 79 0.75 -6.45 18.28
N LYS A 80 0.66 -7.45 17.38
CA LYS A 80 1.41 -7.49 16.13
C LYS A 80 0.59 -6.87 15.00
N VAL A 81 1.29 -6.36 13.98
CA VAL A 81 0.65 -5.92 12.74
C VAL A 81 0.14 -7.15 11.98
N LEU A 82 -1.13 -7.13 11.60
CA LEU A 82 -1.83 -8.20 10.91
C LEU A 82 -2.11 -7.88 9.45
N ASP A 83 -2.09 -6.60 9.08
CA ASP A 83 -2.21 -6.16 7.69
C ASP A 83 -1.70 -4.72 7.57
N THR A 84 -1.28 -4.33 6.36
CA THR A 84 -0.97 -2.94 6.03
C THR A 84 -1.50 -2.60 4.64
N VAL A 85 -2.00 -1.38 4.50
CA VAL A 85 -2.46 -0.84 3.22
C VAL A 85 -1.79 0.51 2.97
N VAL A 86 -1.12 0.61 1.83
CA VAL A 86 -0.66 1.89 1.30
C VAL A 86 -1.82 2.54 0.57
N LYS A 87 -2.22 3.71 1.03
CA LYS A 87 -3.21 4.56 0.37
C LYS A 87 -2.49 5.61 -0.47
N SER A 88 -2.95 5.80 -1.69
CA SER A 88 -2.44 6.84 -2.57
C SER A 88 -3.55 7.51 -3.35
N SER A 89 -3.46 8.83 -3.46
CA SER A 89 -4.26 9.66 -4.36
C SER A 89 -3.43 10.16 -5.54
N PHE A 90 -2.26 9.56 -5.78
CA PHE A 90 -1.35 9.92 -6.85
C PHE A 90 -0.82 8.70 -7.59
N CYS A 91 -0.80 8.83 -8.91
CA CYS A 91 -0.06 7.97 -9.80
C CYS A 91 0.77 8.83 -10.75
N GLN A 92 2.07 8.54 -10.83
CA GLN A 92 2.98 9.26 -11.72
C GLN A 92 2.57 9.07 -13.19
N ALA A 93 2.15 7.87 -13.58
CA ALA A 93 1.71 7.59 -14.95
C ALA A 93 0.45 8.41 -15.30
N CYS A 94 -0.56 8.45 -14.42
CA CYS A 94 -1.73 9.32 -14.58
C CYS A 94 -1.35 10.80 -14.68
N ASN A 95 -0.39 11.26 -13.88
CA ASN A 95 0.07 12.65 -13.91
C ASN A 95 0.84 13.01 -15.19
N VAL A 96 1.56 12.05 -15.78
CA VAL A 96 2.22 12.24 -17.07
C VAL A 96 1.19 12.22 -18.21
N GLN A 97 0.20 11.33 -18.12
CA GLN A 97 -0.79 11.12 -19.17
C GLN A 97 -1.83 12.25 -19.24
N THR A 98 -2.20 12.84 -18.09
CA THR A 98 -3.03 14.06 -18.05
C THR A 98 -2.37 15.24 -18.76
N LYS A 99 -1.02 15.31 -18.78
CA LYS A 99 -0.28 16.33 -19.54
C LYS A 99 -0.20 16.03 -21.04
N LYS A 100 -0.40 14.79 -21.47
CA LYS A 100 -0.37 14.36 -22.89
C LYS A 100 -1.72 14.41 -23.60
N LYS A 101 -2.83 14.55 -22.85
CA LYS A 101 -4.19 14.67 -23.41
C LYS A 101 -4.34 15.82 -24.41
N GLU A 102 -3.49 16.84 -24.31
CA GLU A 102 -3.53 18.01 -25.20
C GLU A 102 -2.93 17.71 -26.59
N ASP A 103 -2.09 16.66 -26.73
CA ASP A 103 -1.28 16.43 -27.94
C ASP A 103 -1.61 15.14 -28.72
N ALA A 104 -2.12 14.07 -28.09
CA ALA A 104 -2.42 12.80 -28.76
C ALA A 104 -3.49 11.95 -28.04
N ILE A 105 -4.72 11.96 -28.57
CA ILE A 105 -5.91 11.35 -27.93
C ILE A 105 -5.97 9.82 -28.10
N ASP A 106 -5.47 9.27 -29.22
CA ASP A 106 -5.55 7.83 -29.49
C ASP A 106 -4.53 7.03 -28.68
N GLU A 107 -3.28 7.50 -28.59
CA GLU A 107 -2.25 6.92 -27.69
C GLU A 107 -2.65 7.01 -26.21
N TYR A 108 -3.46 8.01 -25.87
CA TYR A 108 -4.00 8.16 -24.53
C TYR A 108 -4.98 7.03 -24.16
N ASN A 109 -5.83 6.57 -25.08
CA ASN A 109 -6.87 5.58 -24.76
C ASN A 109 -6.30 4.16 -24.55
N GLU A 110 -5.40 3.68 -25.42
CA GLU A 110 -4.76 2.35 -25.27
C GLU A 110 -3.88 2.26 -24.00
N CYS A 111 -3.19 3.35 -23.64
CA CYS A 111 -2.37 3.40 -22.44
C CYS A 111 -3.21 3.44 -21.16
N ASN A 112 -4.41 4.04 -21.19
CA ASN A 112 -5.29 4.12 -20.02
C ASN A 112 -5.93 2.77 -19.68
N GLU A 113 -6.36 2.00 -20.69
CA GLU A 113 -6.94 0.66 -20.49
C GLU A 113 -5.93 -0.33 -19.89
N SER A 114 -4.67 -0.27 -20.31
CA SER A 114 -3.59 -1.10 -19.75
C SER A 114 -3.04 -0.61 -18.41
N HIS A 115 -3.32 0.63 -18.03
CA HIS A 115 -2.81 1.24 -16.80
C HIS A 115 -3.69 0.98 -15.58
N GLU A 116 -4.99 0.72 -15.74
CA GLU A 116 -5.95 0.55 -14.64
C GLU A 116 -5.47 -0.49 -13.60
N GLU A 117 -4.93 -1.62 -14.05
CA GLU A 117 -4.41 -2.69 -13.17
C GLU A 117 -3.14 -2.29 -12.39
N LYS A 118 -2.39 -1.31 -12.90
CA LYS A 118 -1.12 -0.81 -12.32
C LYS A 118 -1.27 0.55 -11.66
N CYS A 119 -2.48 1.10 -11.64
CA CYS A 119 -2.73 2.42 -11.09
C CYS A 119 -2.54 2.38 -9.56
N THR A 120 -1.70 3.27 -9.06
CA THR A 120 -1.46 3.37 -7.62
C THR A 120 -2.53 4.20 -6.92
N ILE A 121 -3.42 4.88 -7.65
CA ILE A 121 -4.53 5.64 -7.06
C ILE A 121 -5.57 4.64 -6.57
N ASN A 122 -5.74 4.57 -5.25
CA ASN A 122 -6.70 3.67 -4.60
C ASN A 122 -7.59 4.39 -3.58
N HIS A 123 -7.64 5.72 -3.70
CA HIS A 123 -8.53 6.61 -2.98
C HIS A 123 -9.10 7.65 -3.94
N GLU A 124 -10.43 7.69 -4.02
CA GLU A 124 -11.17 8.73 -4.75
C GLU A 124 -11.74 9.72 -3.73
N GLY A 125 -11.27 10.97 -3.78
CA GLY A 125 -11.70 12.02 -2.86
C GLY A 125 -10.64 13.10 -2.61
N ILE A 126 -11.05 14.15 -1.89
CA ILE A 126 -10.15 15.21 -1.41
C ILE A 126 -9.23 14.58 -0.36
N ALA A 127 -7.94 14.89 -0.36
CA ALA A 127 -6.95 14.30 0.56
C ALA A 127 -7.36 14.35 2.05
N GLY A 128 -8.22 15.29 2.46
CA GLY A 128 -8.80 15.32 3.81
C GLY A 128 -9.73 14.18 4.17
N LYS A 129 -10.36 13.53 3.19
CA LYS A 129 -11.19 12.35 3.42
C LYS A 129 -10.33 11.09 3.60
N MET A 130 -9.05 11.07 3.19
CA MET A 130 -8.18 9.92 3.45
C MET A 130 -7.94 9.66 4.94
N GLU A 131 -7.95 10.71 5.76
CA GLU A 131 -7.83 10.59 7.23
C GLU A 131 -9.10 10.01 7.87
N ILE A 132 -10.26 10.18 7.21
CA ILE A 132 -11.59 9.77 7.71
C ILE A 132 -12.03 8.43 7.10
N THR A 133 -11.57 8.08 5.89
CA THR A 133 -11.91 6.84 5.17
C THR A 133 -10.82 5.77 5.26
N THR A 134 -10.18 5.64 6.41
CA THR A 134 -9.50 4.39 6.80
C THR A 134 -10.53 3.29 7.11
N ASP A 135 -11.50 3.09 6.23
CA ASP A 135 -12.28 1.86 6.19
C ASP A 135 -11.38 0.82 5.54
N ILE A 136 -10.76 0.01 6.38
CA ILE A 136 -10.01 -1.17 5.95
C ILE A 136 -11.05 -2.21 5.56
N ARG A 137 -11.58 -2.09 4.33
CA ARG A 137 -12.33 -3.18 3.71
C ARG A 137 -11.40 -4.37 3.63
N ARG A 138 -11.67 -5.41 4.43
CA ARG A 138 -11.07 -6.74 4.29
C ARG A 138 -11.09 -7.09 2.80
N ARG A 139 -9.93 -7.15 2.16
CA ARG A 139 -9.80 -7.86 0.88
C ARG A 139 -9.98 -9.33 1.22
N GLY A 140 -11.22 -9.79 1.15
CA GLY A 140 -11.52 -11.22 1.19
C GLY A 140 -10.92 -11.86 -0.05
N ARG A 141 -9.94 -12.74 0.16
CA ARG A 141 -9.70 -13.88 -0.71
C ARG A 141 -9.30 -15.06 0.14
#